data_AF-A0A5B6YFP7-F1
#
_entry.id   AF-A0A5B6YFP7-F1
#
_cell.length_a   1.000
_cell.length_b   1.000
_cell.length_c   1.000
_cell.angle_alpha   90.00
_cell.angle_beta   90.00
_cell.angle_gamma   90.00
#
_symmetry.space_group_name_H-M   'P 1'
#
loop_
_entity.id
_entity.type
_entity.pdbx_description
1 polymer ?
#
loop_
_entity_poly.entity_id
_entity_poly.type
_entity_poly.pdbx_seq_one_letter_code
_entity_poly.pdbx_strand_id
1 'polypeptide(L)'
;YLPTGPEGSRSAQLIDISGDKMKMLLDFPTMGEPHYAQAVPATLLQPGSLKFQKLTDNHNPDVTTAEAAGGITRKGKRVDVKMIAIRSHFAPDNLEGIELGDTVYFHVTN
;
A
#
# COMPACT_ATOMS: atom_id res chain seq x y z
N TYR A 1 -13.63 11.58 -23.60
CA TYR A 1 -12.21 11.39 -23.27
C TYR A 1 -11.42 11.11 -24.54
N LEU A 2 -10.09 11.25 -24.51
CA LEU A 2 -9.25 10.78 -25.62
C LEU A 2 -9.45 9.26 -25.78
N PRO A 3 -9.47 8.73 -27.02
CA PRO A 3 -9.56 7.29 -27.24
C PRO A 3 -8.37 6.54 -26.62
N THR A 4 -8.64 5.52 -25.80
CA THR A 4 -7.61 4.71 -25.10
C THR A 4 -7.50 3.28 -25.63
N GLY A 5 -8.14 2.98 -26.76
CA GLY A 5 -8.25 1.64 -27.33
C GLY A 5 -9.66 1.05 -27.20
N PRO A 6 -9.82 -0.26 -27.47
CA PRO A 6 -11.14 -0.92 -27.48
C PRO A 6 -11.84 -0.92 -26.13
N GLU A 7 -11.07 -0.99 -25.04
CA GLU A 7 -11.59 -0.87 -23.68
C GLU A 7 -11.57 0.61 -23.27
N GLY A 8 -12.73 1.25 -23.40
CA GLY A 8 -12.94 2.64 -23.02
C GLY A 8 -13.30 2.79 -21.54
N SER A 9 -12.95 3.93 -20.94
CA SER A 9 -13.41 4.29 -19.59
C SER A 9 -14.92 4.57 -19.55
N ARG A 10 -15.52 4.40 -18.37
CA ARG A 10 -16.91 4.80 -18.10
C ARG A 10 -16.95 6.20 -17.52
N SER A 11 -17.86 7.04 -18.02
CA SER A 11 -18.04 8.40 -17.49
C SER A 11 -18.72 8.33 -16.12
N ALA A 12 -18.15 9.02 -15.14
CA ALA A 12 -18.81 9.38 -13.89
C ALA A 12 -18.91 10.91 -13.82
N GLN A 13 -20.10 11.41 -13.45
CA GLN A 13 -20.40 12.84 -13.47
C GLN A 13 -20.74 13.34 -12.07
N LEU A 14 -20.05 14.40 -11.64
CA LEU A 14 -20.42 15.14 -10.45
C LEU A 14 -21.41 16.24 -10.84
N ILE A 15 -22.61 16.17 -10.29
CA ILE A 15 -23.69 17.12 -10.55
C ILE A 15 -24.02 17.85 -9.25
N ASP A 16 -23.90 19.17 -9.25
CA ASP A 16 -24.38 20.04 -8.17
C ASP A 16 -25.89 20.14 -8.23
N ILE A 17 -26.52 19.80 -7.11
CA ILE A 17 -27.97 19.81 -6.90
C ILE A 17 -28.38 20.79 -5.78
N SER A 18 -27.49 21.69 -5.36
CA SER A 18 -27.71 22.60 -4.21
C SER A 18 -28.62 23.79 -4.50
N GLY A 19 -28.86 24.12 -5.78
CA GLY A 19 -29.73 25.22 -6.20
C GLY A 19 -30.90 24.76 -7.06
N ASP A 20 -31.63 25.70 -7.64
CA ASP A 20 -32.88 25.43 -8.38
C ASP A 20 -32.70 24.66 -9.71
N LYS A 21 -31.46 24.58 -10.22
CA LYS A 21 -31.11 23.86 -11.44
C LYS A 21 -29.85 23.04 -11.22
N MET A 22 -29.90 21.79 -11.66
CA MET A 22 -28.74 20.90 -11.68
C MET A 22 -27.62 21.50 -12.55
N LYS A 23 -26.38 21.44 -12.06
CA LYS A 23 -25.19 21.88 -12.80
C LYS A 23 -24.18 20.75 -12.84
N MET A 24 -23.80 20.31 -14.03
CA MET A 24 -22.67 19.40 -14.18
C MET A 24 -21.39 20.15 -13.80
N LEU A 25 -20.70 19.69 -12.76
CA LEU A 25 -19.45 20.28 -12.28
C LEU A 25 -18.22 19.59 -12.88
N LEU A 26 -18.28 18.27 -13.02
CA LEU A 26 -17.15 17.45 -13.44
C LEU A 26 -17.65 16.21 -14.19
N ASP A 27 -16.94 15.85 -15.26
CA ASP A 27 -17.03 14.57 -15.94
C ASP A 27 -15.65 13.92 -15.88
N PHE A 28 -15.53 12.74 -15.26
CA PHE A 28 -14.26 12.06 -15.06
C PHE A 28 -14.33 10.56 -15.41
N PRO A 29 -13.24 9.99 -15.96
CA PRO A 29 -13.21 8.59 -16.38
C PRO A 29 -13.07 7.65 -15.19
N THR A 30 -13.79 6.54 -15.23
CA THR A 30 -13.70 5.42 -14.29
C THR A 30 -13.36 4.12 -15.02
N MET A 31 -12.78 3.18 -14.29
CA MET A 31 -12.38 1.85 -14.79
C MET A 31 -13.24 0.76 -14.14
N GLY A 32 -13.48 -0.35 -14.84
CA GLY A 32 -14.13 -1.52 -14.27
C GLY A 32 -15.65 -1.40 -14.02
N GLU A 33 -16.32 -0.43 -14.66
CA GLU A 33 -17.79 -0.26 -14.62
C GLU A 33 -18.40 -0.19 -13.21
N PRO A 34 -18.05 0.82 -12.38
CA PRO A 34 -18.63 0.93 -11.06
C PRO A 34 -20.17 1.09 -11.12
N HIS A 35 -20.90 0.21 -10.43
CA HIS A 35 -22.36 0.18 -10.45
C HIS A 35 -23.03 1.07 -9.40
N TYR A 36 -22.39 1.25 -8.25
CA TYR A 36 -22.92 2.02 -7.13
C TYR A 36 -21.82 2.86 -6.48
N ALA A 37 -22.21 4.00 -5.92
CA ALA A 37 -21.35 4.86 -5.12
C ALA A 37 -22.10 5.35 -3.88
N GLN A 38 -21.38 5.60 -2.79
CA GLN A 38 -21.90 6.17 -1.57
C GLN A 38 -20.97 7.27 -1.08
N ALA A 39 -21.55 8.39 -0.65
CA ALA A 39 -20.83 9.50 -0.04
C ALA A 39 -21.21 9.61 1.44
N VAL A 40 -20.23 9.89 2.29
CA VAL A 40 -20.42 10.17 3.72
C VAL A 40 -19.58 11.38 4.14
N PRO A 41 -20.02 12.18 5.12
CA PRO A 41 -19.20 13.25 5.66
C PRO A 41 -17.86 12.73 6.19
N ALA A 42 -16.76 13.40 5.84
CA ALA A 42 -15.41 13.00 6.24
C ALA A 42 -15.25 12.93 7.77
N THR A 43 -15.99 13.75 8.52
CA THR A 43 -16.00 13.77 9.99
C THR A 43 -16.45 12.45 10.62
N LEU A 44 -17.19 11.61 9.89
CA LEU A 44 -17.58 10.28 10.35
C LEU A 44 -16.43 9.26 10.27
N LEU A 45 -15.44 9.49 9.41
CA LEU A 45 -14.33 8.56 9.17
C LEU A 45 -13.01 9.02 9.78
N GLN A 46 -12.77 10.34 9.81
CA GLN A 46 -11.52 10.93 10.29
C GLN A 46 -11.07 10.45 11.69
N PRO A 47 -11.94 10.34 12.70
CA PRO A 47 -11.53 9.90 14.04
C PRO A 47 -10.99 8.47 14.08
N GLY A 48 -11.49 7.60 13.19
CA GLY A 48 -11.08 6.19 13.09
C GLY A 48 -9.96 5.93 12.07
N SER A 49 -9.45 6.98 11.41
CA SER A 49 -8.42 6.81 10.38
C SER A 49 -7.11 6.36 11.02
N LEU A 50 -6.67 5.14 10.69
CA LEU A 50 -5.36 4.63 11.09
C LEU A 50 -4.26 5.49 10.47
N LYS A 51 -3.40 6.09 11.30
CA LYS A 51 -2.30 6.95 10.84
C LYS A 51 -1.02 6.15 10.60
N PHE A 52 -0.67 5.29 11.55
CA PHE A 52 0.47 4.39 11.49
C PHE A 52 0.19 3.20 12.41
N GLN A 53 0.85 2.08 12.15
CA GLN A 53 0.86 0.94 13.06
C GLN A 53 2.03 1.12 14.04
N LYS A 54 1.79 0.94 15.34
CA LYS A 54 2.88 1.02 16.31
C LYS A 54 3.76 -0.21 16.17
N LEU A 55 5.06 0.00 16.05
CA LEU A 55 6.04 -1.07 16.00
C LEU A 55 6.00 -1.97 17.25
N THR A 56 5.65 -1.40 18.41
CA THR A 56 5.47 -2.13 19.68
C THR A 56 4.33 -3.14 19.67
N ASP A 57 3.36 -2.95 18.78
CA ASP A 57 2.16 -3.79 18.68
C ASP A 57 2.38 -4.92 17.64
N ASN A 58 3.55 -4.95 16.99
CA ASN A 58 3.92 -6.00 16.05
C ASN A 58 4.48 -7.22 16.79
N HIS A 59 3.67 -8.28 16.86
CA HIS A 59 4.02 -9.55 17.50
C HIS A 59 4.42 -10.64 16.50
N ASN A 60 4.76 -10.27 15.25
CA ASN A 60 5.28 -11.23 14.28
C ASN A 60 6.59 -11.84 14.80
N PRO A 61 6.78 -13.18 14.76
CA PRO A 61 8.02 -13.83 15.21
C PRO A 61 9.28 -13.36 14.46
N ASP A 62 9.11 -12.79 13.27
CA ASP A 62 10.18 -12.28 12.43
C ASP A 62 10.29 -10.75 12.40
N VAL A 63 9.64 -10.06 13.36
CA VAL A 63 9.74 -8.61 13.51
C VAL A 63 11.19 -8.15 13.73
N THR A 64 11.56 -7.06 13.08
CA THR A 64 12.84 -6.37 13.28
C THR A 64 12.55 -4.98 13.83
N THR A 65 12.83 -4.74 15.11
CA THR A 65 12.45 -3.48 15.79
C THR A 65 13.54 -2.42 15.80
N ALA A 66 14.75 -2.76 15.37
CA ALA A 66 15.89 -1.86 15.25
C ALA A 66 16.86 -2.40 14.19
N GLU A 67 17.66 -1.52 13.57
CA GLU A 67 18.65 -1.91 12.55
C GLU A 67 19.60 -3.01 13.04
N ALA A 68 20.05 -2.92 14.29
CA ALA A 68 20.94 -3.91 14.91
C ALA A 68 20.30 -5.30 15.14
N ALA A 69 18.97 -5.40 15.09
CA ALA A 69 18.25 -6.67 15.17
C ALA A 69 18.04 -7.31 13.78
N GLY A 70 18.34 -6.57 12.70
CA GLY A 70 18.36 -7.10 11.35
C GLY A 70 19.56 -8.01 11.11
N GLY A 71 19.53 -8.74 10.02
CA GLY A 71 20.61 -9.65 9.62
C GLY A 71 20.15 -10.78 8.73
N ILE A 72 21.12 -11.62 8.35
CA ILE A 72 20.90 -12.74 7.43
C ILE A 72 21.23 -14.03 8.18
N THR A 73 20.30 -14.97 8.19
CA THR A 73 20.49 -16.28 8.83
C THR A 73 20.29 -17.40 7.81
N ARG A 74 21.15 -18.42 7.85
CA ARG A 74 21.12 -19.56 6.93
C ARG A 74 20.73 -20.85 7.66
N LYS A 75 19.82 -21.62 7.07
CA LYS A 75 19.44 -22.98 7.46
C LYS A 75 19.41 -23.87 6.21
N GLY A 76 20.56 -24.46 5.87
CA GLY A 76 20.72 -25.20 4.62
C GLY A 76 20.57 -24.29 3.39
N LYS A 77 19.66 -24.63 2.48
CA LYS A 77 19.29 -23.81 1.31
C LYS A 77 18.27 -22.72 1.61
N ARG A 78 17.71 -22.67 2.82
CA ARG A 78 16.85 -21.56 3.25
C ARG A 78 17.69 -20.44 3.84
N VAL A 79 17.51 -19.22 3.36
CA VAL A 79 18.14 -18.01 3.88
C VAL A 79 17.04 -17.04 4.31
N ASP A 80 17.05 -16.62 5.56
CA ASP A 80 16.10 -15.65 6.10
C ASP A 80 16.82 -14.30 6.28
N VAL A 81 16.35 -13.27 5.57
CA VAL A 81 16.81 -11.89 5.66
C VAL A 81 15.81 -11.12 6.53
N LYS A 82 16.24 -10.78 7.75
CA LYS A 82 15.49 -9.89 8.65
C LYS A 82 15.97 -8.46 8.42
N MET A 83 15.07 -7.58 8.05
CA MET A 83 15.43 -6.21 7.72
C MET A 83 14.38 -5.20 8.18
N ILE A 84 14.84 -4.01 8.52
CA ILE A 84 13.98 -2.87 8.80
C ILE A 84 14.03 -1.87 7.64
N ALA A 85 12.88 -1.36 7.26
CA ALA A 85 12.69 -0.31 6.28
C ALA A 85 12.47 0.99 7.04
N ILE A 86 13.46 1.87 7.03
CA ILE A 86 13.36 3.21 7.59
C ILE A 86 13.23 4.16 6.41
N ARG A 87 12.67 5.35 6.61
CA ARG A 87 12.51 6.34 5.53
C ARG A 87 13.84 6.48 4.75
N SER A 88 13.80 6.10 3.47
CA SER A 88 14.91 6.16 2.52
C SER A 88 16.06 5.16 2.72
N HIS A 89 15.94 4.17 3.61
CA HIS A 89 17.00 3.20 3.86
C HIS A 89 16.47 1.83 4.31
N PHE A 90 17.22 0.78 4.03
CA PHE A 90 16.97 -0.58 4.53
C PHE A 90 18.18 -1.03 5.33
N ALA A 91 17.97 -1.64 6.50
CA ALA A 91 19.06 -2.24 7.27
C ALA A 91 18.78 -3.73 7.53
N PRO A 92 19.63 -4.65 7.04
CA PRO A 92 20.82 -4.40 6.20
C PRO A 92 20.44 -4.01 4.75
N ASP A 93 21.28 -3.20 4.11
CA ASP A 93 21.18 -2.80 2.69
C ASP A 93 22.10 -3.63 1.77
N ASN A 94 23.20 -4.15 2.31
CA ASN A 94 24.07 -5.10 1.60
C ASN A 94 23.78 -6.55 2.06
N LEU A 95 23.43 -7.42 1.12
CA LEU A 95 23.06 -8.81 1.39
C LEU A 95 24.12 -9.77 0.84
N GLU A 96 25.01 -10.22 1.73
CA GLU A 96 26.12 -11.10 1.39
C GLU A 96 25.83 -12.56 1.77
N GLY A 97 26.49 -13.50 1.07
CA GLY A 97 26.46 -14.92 1.42
C GLY A 97 25.24 -15.70 0.92
N ILE A 98 24.46 -15.16 -0.03
CA ILE A 98 23.42 -15.89 -0.79
C ILE A 98 24.05 -16.58 -2.00
N GLU A 99 23.66 -17.82 -2.27
CA GLU A 99 24.21 -18.66 -3.32
C GLU A 99 23.14 -19.13 -4.33
N LEU A 100 23.58 -19.53 -5.53
CA LEU A 100 22.69 -20.12 -6.52
C LEU A 100 21.97 -21.36 -5.94
N GLY A 101 20.64 -21.38 -6.10
CA GLY A 101 19.78 -22.45 -5.60
C GLY A 101 19.29 -22.26 -4.15
N ASP A 102 19.60 -21.14 -3.50
CA ASP A 102 18.96 -20.78 -2.23
C ASP A 102 17.51 -20.33 -2.40
N THR A 103 16.69 -20.62 -1.38
CA THR A 103 15.36 -20.03 -1.18
C THR A 103 15.47 -18.93 -0.14
N VAL A 104 15.29 -17.68 -0.58
CA VAL A 104 15.47 -16.50 0.26
C VAL A 104 14.12 -15.96 0.74
N TYR A 105 13.97 -15.81 2.04
CA TYR A 105 12.80 -15.22 2.70
C TYR A 105 13.15 -13.83 3.20
N PHE A 106 12.36 -12.84 2.81
CA PHE A 106 12.51 -11.46 3.27
C PHE A 106 11.46 -11.16 4.33
N HIS A 107 11.93 -10.83 5.54
CA HIS A 107 11.12 -10.39 6.67
C HIS A 107 11.35 -8.90 6.85
N VAL A 108 10.47 -8.09 6.24
CA VAL A 108 10.60 -6.64 6.22
C VAL A 108 9.65 -6.02 7.23
N THR A 109 10.19 -5.21 8.15
CA THR A 109 9.41 -4.39 9.08
C THR A 109 9.58 -2.91 8.70
N ASN A 110 8.50 -2.16 8.54
CA ASN A 110 8.50 -0.70 8.25
C ASN A 110 7.92 0.06 9.45
#